data_AF-A0A2C7AS68-F1
#
_entry.id   AF-A0A2C7AS68-F1
#
_cell.length_a   1.000
_cell.length_b   1.000
_cell.length_c   1.000
_cell.angle_alpha   90.00
_cell.angle_beta   90.00
_cell.angle_gamma   90.00
#
_symmetry.space_group_name_H-M   'P 1'
#
loop_
_entity.id
_entity.type
_entity.pdbx_description
1 polymer ?
#
loop_
_entity_poly.entity_id
_entity_poly.type
_entity_poly.pdbx_seq_one_letter_code
_entity_poly.pdbx_strand_id
1 'polypeptide(L)'
;MLRLAEAAAERVRAEVAQRLTVQAEADGAAYLGAVAEEAAARGRLATVGRFGRRKARTEQQAATERSQTLRGKVSQEWGTTPANPDRLPEWAGKVAANCAETDPRVTEVVETVDVATADRETMRKRHRQERTALLVSEYGAEHVQAARYGMRRTTNPDRQAHDARNRAALLRSEADELRALPVSDAARRIEVKRAVQEQAREHAAQRKRQLHDSFERDPRRSDPSRDGPARGL
;
A
#
# COMPACT_ATOMS: atom_id res chain seq x y z
N MET A 1 0.81 17.35 -1.04
CA MET A 1 2.24 17.29 -1.41
C MET A 1 2.57 15.95 -2.04
N LEU A 2 2.59 14.82 -1.33
CA LEU A 2 2.91 13.50 -1.92
C LEU A 2 2.13 13.19 -3.22
N ARG A 3 0.78 13.24 -3.17
CA ARG A 3 -0.06 12.97 -4.36
C ARG A 3 0.19 13.91 -5.54
N LEU A 4 0.63 15.14 -5.27
CA LEU A 4 0.94 16.10 -6.33
C LEU A 4 2.30 15.77 -6.96
N ALA A 5 3.28 15.35 -6.15
CA ALA A 5 4.58 14.89 -6.62
C ALA A 5 4.45 13.59 -7.44
N GLU A 6 3.66 12.62 -6.96
CA GLU A 6 3.36 11.38 -7.69
C GLU A 6 2.72 11.67 -9.06
N ALA A 7 1.69 12.54 -9.10
CA ALA A 7 1.04 12.91 -10.35
C ALA A 7 1.97 13.68 -11.31
N ALA A 8 2.89 14.50 -10.78
CA ALA A 8 3.90 15.17 -11.59
C ALA A 8 4.91 14.17 -12.17
N ALA A 9 5.33 13.18 -11.38
CA ALA A 9 6.22 12.09 -11.82
C ALA A 9 5.60 11.29 -12.96
N GLU A 10 4.32 10.91 -12.83
CA GLU A 10 3.61 10.17 -13.88
C GLU A 10 3.49 10.98 -15.18
N ARG A 11 3.24 12.29 -15.09
CA ARG A 11 3.18 13.16 -16.27
C ARG A 11 4.52 13.25 -16.98
N VAL A 12 5.61 13.50 -16.25
CA VAL A 12 6.96 13.59 -16.84
C VAL A 12 7.36 12.26 -17.47
N ARG A 13 7.09 11.13 -16.79
CA ARG A 13 7.31 9.78 -17.37
C ARG A 13 6.53 9.58 -18.66
N ALA A 14 5.25 9.93 -18.69
CA ALA A 14 4.42 9.78 -19.88
C ALA A 14 4.90 10.65 -21.04
N GLU A 15 5.27 11.91 -20.78
CA GLU A 15 5.79 12.82 -21.80
C GLU A 15 7.11 12.34 -22.40
N VAL A 16 8.03 11.88 -21.56
CA VAL A 16 9.33 11.32 -22.00
C VAL A 16 9.12 10.02 -22.77
N ALA A 17 8.32 9.10 -22.25
CA ALA A 17 8.04 7.83 -22.90
C ALA A 17 7.39 8.01 -24.27
N GLN A 18 6.44 8.95 -24.42
CA GLN A 18 5.82 9.25 -25.71
C GLN A 18 6.83 9.76 -26.73
N ARG A 19 7.70 10.69 -26.35
CA ARG A 19 8.75 11.22 -27.24
C ARG A 19 9.71 10.13 -27.68
N LEU A 20 10.16 9.29 -26.75
CA LEU A 20 11.04 8.17 -27.04
C LEU A 20 10.36 7.10 -27.90
N THR A 21 9.05 6.89 -27.75
CA THR A 21 8.30 5.93 -28.58
C THR A 21 8.34 6.35 -30.05
N VAL A 22 8.07 7.62 -30.34
CA VAL A 22 8.10 8.15 -31.72
C VAL A 22 9.50 8.02 -32.33
N GLN A 23 10.55 8.27 -31.54
CA GLN A 23 11.93 8.13 -32.01
C GLN A 23 12.29 6.67 -32.28
N ALA A 24 11.96 5.76 -31.34
CA ALA A 24 12.20 4.33 -31.51
C ALA A 24 11.46 3.77 -32.73
N GLU A 25 10.19 4.15 -32.95
CA GLU A 25 9.44 3.74 -34.16
C GLU A 25 10.14 4.18 -35.45
N ALA A 26 10.63 5.42 -35.52
CA ALA A 26 11.34 5.92 -36.69
C ALA A 26 12.64 5.15 -36.95
N ASP A 27 13.44 4.91 -35.90
CA ASP A 27 14.72 4.19 -36.01
C ASP A 27 14.50 2.71 -36.36
N GLY A 28 13.50 2.08 -35.75
CA GLY A 28 13.11 0.70 -36.03
C GLY A 28 12.55 0.54 -37.45
N ALA A 29 11.75 1.49 -37.93
CA ALA A 29 11.24 1.49 -39.30
C ALA A 29 12.37 1.66 -40.32
N ALA A 30 13.35 2.53 -40.05
CA ALA A 30 14.54 2.68 -40.89
C ALA A 30 15.36 1.38 -40.97
N TYR A 31 15.54 0.68 -39.85
CA TYR A 31 16.20 -0.63 -39.82
C TYR A 31 15.42 -1.69 -40.62
N LEU A 32 14.11 -1.81 -40.41
CA LEU A 32 13.28 -2.79 -41.13
C LEU A 32 13.23 -2.49 -42.65
N GLY A 33 13.23 -1.21 -43.03
CA GLY A 33 13.38 -0.80 -44.43
C GLY A 33 14.70 -1.30 -45.03
N ALA A 34 15.82 -1.13 -44.33
CA ALA A 34 17.11 -1.64 -44.78
C ALA A 34 17.17 -3.17 -44.87
N VAL A 35 16.51 -3.89 -43.95
CA VAL A 35 16.38 -5.36 -44.02
C VAL A 35 15.55 -5.79 -45.24
N ALA A 36 14.47 -5.07 -45.56
CA ALA A 36 13.67 -5.33 -46.75
C ALA A 36 14.45 -5.04 -48.04
N GLU A 37 15.25 -3.96 -48.08
CA GLU A 37 16.14 -3.65 -49.20
C GLU A 37 17.20 -4.74 -49.41
N GLU A 38 17.78 -5.26 -48.33
CA GLU A 38 18.74 -6.38 -48.37
C GLU A 38 18.07 -7.63 -48.95
N ALA A 39 16.87 -7.98 -48.50
CA ALA A 39 16.11 -9.11 -49.01
C ALA A 39 15.79 -8.95 -50.51
N ALA A 40 15.41 -7.74 -50.94
CA ALA A 40 15.16 -7.43 -52.34
C ALA A 40 16.44 -7.51 -53.20
N ALA A 41 17.57 -7.01 -52.70
CA ALA A 41 18.86 -7.09 -53.38
C ALA A 41 19.34 -8.54 -53.51
N ARG A 42 19.14 -9.36 -52.47
CA ARG A 42 19.40 -10.80 -52.50
C ARG A 42 18.50 -11.52 -53.50
N GLY A 43 17.22 -11.17 -53.57
CA GLY A 43 16.29 -11.68 -54.58
C GLY A 43 16.73 -11.34 -56.01
N ARG A 44 17.15 -10.09 -56.25
CA ARG A 44 17.70 -9.66 -57.55
C ARG A 44 18.98 -10.44 -57.92
N LEU A 45 19.87 -10.68 -56.98
CA LEU A 45 21.08 -11.49 -57.22
C LEU A 45 20.74 -12.94 -57.64
N ALA A 46 19.65 -13.51 -57.12
CA ALA A 46 19.20 -14.85 -57.46
C ALA A 46 18.57 -14.94 -58.86
N THR A 47 17.90 -13.88 -59.33
CA THR A 47 17.23 -13.85 -60.65
C THR A 47 18.11 -13.33 -61.79
N VAL A 48 19.15 -12.57 -61.48
CA VAL A 48 20.04 -11.96 -62.47
C VAL A 48 20.90 -13.01 -63.19
N GLY A 49 20.85 -12.98 -64.53
CA GLY A 49 21.69 -13.81 -65.40
C GLY A 49 23.19 -13.43 -65.39
N ARG A 50 23.98 -14.17 -66.19
CA ARG A 50 25.46 -14.09 -66.23
C ARG A 50 26.04 -12.66 -66.32
N PHE A 51 25.41 -11.78 -67.08
CA PHE A 51 25.95 -10.45 -67.39
C PHE A 51 25.72 -9.38 -66.31
N GLY A 52 24.70 -9.54 -65.44
CA GLY A 52 24.39 -8.57 -64.38
C GLY A 52 24.97 -8.92 -63.00
N ARG A 53 25.56 -10.12 -62.86
CA ARG A 53 25.88 -10.72 -61.55
C ARG A 53 26.86 -9.90 -60.70
N ARG A 54 27.83 -9.24 -61.33
CA ARG A 54 28.82 -8.41 -60.62
C ARG A 54 28.16 -7.20 -59.96
N LYS A 55 27.31 -6.48 -60.69
CA LYS A 55 26.56 -5.32 -60.18
C LYS A 55 25.56 -5.73 -59.09
N ALA A 56 24.82 -6.82 -59.31
CA ALA A 56 23.89 -7.33 -58.32
C ALA A 56 24.60 -7.75 -57.01
N ARG A 57 25.83 -8.28 -57.09
CA ARG A 57 26.63 -8.62 -55.91
C ARG A 57 27.12 -7.37 -55.16
N THR A 58 27.55 -6.33 -55.85
CA THR A 58 27.94 -5.07 -55.19
C THR A 58 26.76 -4.37 -54.54
N GLU A 59 25.58 -4.41 -55.17
CA GLU A 59 24.33 -3.90 -54.57
C GLU A 59 23.93 -4.68 -53.33
N GLN A 60 24.03 -6.02 -53.37
CA GLN A 60 23.73 -6.87 -52.23
C GLN A 60 24.71 -6.63 -51.06
N GLN A 61 26.00 -6.50 -51.36
CA GLN A 61 27.01 -6.19 -50.35
C GLN A 61 26.73 -4.82 -49.68
N ALA A 62 26.45 -3.79 -50.48
CA ALA A 62 26.12 -2.47 -49.96
C ALA A 62 24.82 -2.47 -49.12
N ALA A 63 23.81 -3.27 -49.51
CA ALA A 63 22.57 -3.39 -48.75
C ALA A 63 22.79 -4.12 -47.40
N THR A 64 23.60 -5.18 -47.38
CA THR A 64 23.96 -5.90 -46.15
C THR A 64 24.79 -5.01 -45.21
N GLU A 65 25.73 -4.19 -45.73
CA GLU A 65 26.50 -3.26 -44.89
C GLU A 65 25.61 -2.18 -44.26
N ARG A 66 24.63 -1.66 -45.01
CA ARG A 66 23.63 -0.72 -44.47
C ARG A 66 22.75 -1.34 -43.40
N SER A 67 22.23 -2.55 -43.63
CA SER A 67 21.37 -3.23 -42.65
C SER A 67 22.12 -3.54 -41.36
N GLN A 68 23.39 -3.97 -41.45
CA GLN A 68 24.25 -4.21 -40.28
C GLN A 68 24.59 -2.92 -39.53
N THR A 69 24.86 -1.82 -40.25
CA THR A 69 25.14 -0.52 -39.63
C THR A 69 23.92 -0.02 -38.86
N LEU A 70 22.72 -0.11 -39.44
CA LEU A 70 21.48 0.29 -38.77
C LEU A 70 21.13 -0.65 -37.61
N ARG A 71 21.36 -1.95 -37.75
CA ARG A 71 21.23 -2.90 -36.64
C ARG A 71 22.11 -2.50 -35.46
N GLY A 72 23.37 -2.14 -35.72
CA GLY A 72 24.32 -1.71 -34.70
C GLY A 72 23.84 -0.45 -33.98
N LYS A 73 23.40 0.57 -34.73
CA LYS A 73 22.85 1.81 -34.17
C LYS A 73 21.62 1.55 -33.29
N VAL A 74 20.63 0.84 -33.82
CA VAL A 74 19.39 0.52 -33.07
C VAL A 74 19.73 -0.30 -31.83
N SER A 75 20.61 -1.30 -31.93
CA SER A 75 21.01 -2.09 -30.76
C SER A 75 21.80 -1.30 -29.72
N GLN A 76 22.55 -0.28 -30.13
CA GLN A 76 23.33 0.56 -29.22
C GLN A 76 22.45 1.58 -28.48
N GLU A 77 21.50 2.19 -29.19
CA GLU A 77 20.60 3.20 -28.61
C GLU A 77 19.46 2.57 -27.81
N TRP A 78 18.92 1.45 -28.30
CA TRP A 78 17.68 0.85 -27.79
C TRP A 78 17.89 -0.53 -27.14
N GLY A 79 19.10 -1.09 -27.21
CA GLY A 79 19.47 -2.38 -26.61
C GLY A 79 18.95 -3.62 -27.34
N THR A 80 17.85 -3.50 -28.09
CA THR A 80 17.25 -4.60 -28.84
C THR A 80 16.70 -4.12 -30.18
N THR A 81 16.44 -5.04 -31.11
CA THR A 81 16.00 -4.70 -32.48
C THR A 81 14.61 -5.25 -32.76
N PRO A 82 13.79 -4.53 -33.56
CA PRO A 82 12.46 -5.01 -33.91
C PRO A 82 12.57 -6.21 -34.84
N ALA A 83 11.79 -7.26 -34.55
CA ALA A 83 11.80 -8.48 -35.33
C ALA A 83 11.01 -8.34 -36.65
N ASN A 84 9.85 -7.68 -36.59
CA ASN A 84 8.89 -7.57 -37.69
C ASN A 84 8.23 -6.19 -37.69
N PRO A 85 7.75 -5.70 -38.86
CA PRO A 85 7.04 -4.42 -38.95
C PRO A 85 5.75 -4.40 -38.12
N ASP A 86 5.02 -5.52 -38.07
CA ASP A 86 3.77 -5.61 -37.29
C ASP A 86 3.98 -5.46 -35.78
N ARG A 87 5.18 -5.76 -35.29
CA ARG A 87 5.56 -5.65 -33.87
C ARG A 87 6.40 -4.40 -33.56
N LEU A 88 6.60 -3.52 -34.56
CA LEU A 88 7.32 -2.27 -34.39
C LEU A 88 6.73 -1.40 -33.25
N PRO A 89 5.41 -1.11 -33.20
CA PRO A 89 4.87 -0.22 -32.16
C PRO A 89 4.99 -0.84 -30.75
N GLU A 90 4.81 -2.15 -30.62
CA GLU A 90 4.99 -2.86 -29.35
C GLU A 90 6.45 -2.83 -28.88
N TRP A 91 7.39 -3.05 -29.79
CA TRP A 91 8.82 -2.98 -29.50
C TRP A 91 9.23 -1.56 -29.11
N ALA A 92 8.79 -0.56 -29.86
CA ALA A 92 9.12 0.84 -29.61
C ALA A 92 8.57 1.31 -28.26
N GLY A 93 7.32 0.99 -27.94
CA GLY A 93 6.73 1.32 -26.64
C GLY A 93 7.47 0.67 -25.47
N LYS A 94 7.88 -0.61 -25.59
CA LYS A 94 8.62 -1.31 -24.54
C LYS A 94 10.00 -0.71 -24.30
N VAL A 95 10.75 -0.46 -25.36
CA VAL A 95 12.08 0.13 -25.27
C VAL A 95 11.99 1.56 -24.73
N ALA A 96 11.06 2.37 -25.26
CA ALA A 96 10.87 3.74 -24.84
C ALA A 96 10.49 3.85 -23.35
N ALA A 97 9.67 2.95 -22.83
CA ALA A 97 9.36 2.88 -21.40
C ALA A 97 10.61 2.60 -20.56
N ASN A 98 11.42 1.61 -20.95
CA ASN A 98 12.66 1.28 -20.25
C ASN A 98 13.68 2.45 -20.29
N CYS A 99 13.82 3.10 -21.45
CA CYS A 99 14.68 4.26 -21.59
C CYS A 99 14.17 5.46 -20.79
N ALA A 100 12.85 5.66 -20.71
CA ALA A 100 12.25 6.72 -19.91
C ALA A 100 12.52 6.53 -18.41
N GLU A 101 12.57 5.29 -17.91
CA GLU A 101 12.92 5.03 -16.50
C GLU A 101 14.36 5.46 -16.16
N THR A 102 15.27 5.44 -17.14
CA THR A 102 16.68 5.84 -16.97
C THR A 102 16.92 7.32 -17.28
N ASP A 103 15.90 8.04 -17.77
CA ASP A 103 16.03 9.45 -18.13
C ASP A 103 16.31 10.30 -16.86
N PRO A 104 17.29 11.22 -16.89
CA PRO A 104 17.58 12.11 -15.77
C PRO A 104 16.35 12.87 -15.26
N ARG A 105 15.45 13.30 -16.15
CA ARG A 105 14.24 14.05 -15.80
C ARG A 105 13.25 13.20 -15.02
N VAL A 106 13.16 11.91 -15.36
CA VAL A 106 12.32 10.98 -14.61
C VAL A 106 12.96 10.72 -13.26
N THR A 107 14.26 10.46 -13.23
CA THR A 107 15.04 10.20 -12.00
C THR A 107 14.90 11.33 -10.99
N GLU A 108 15.12 12.58 -11.42
CA GLU A 108 14.96 13.77 -10.57
C GLU A 108 13.56 13.86 -9.95
N VAL A 109 12.50 13.59 -10.73
CA VAL A 109 11.14 13.66 -10.21
C VAL A 109 10.83 12.48 -9.28
N VAL A 110 11.36 11.28 -9.54
CA VAL A 110 11.27 10.15 -8.60
C VAL A 110 11.91 10.50 -7.26
N GLU A 111 13.10 11.10 -7.28
CA GLU A 111 13.77 11.55 -6.06
C GLU A 111 12.91 12.53 -5.26
N THR A 112 12.18 13.44 -5.91
CA THR A 112 11.24 14.33 -5.19
C THR A 112 10.10 13.59 -4.51
N VAL A 113 9.60 12.50 -5.12
CA VAL A 113 8.57 11.65 -4.53
C VAL A 113 9.13 10.87 -3.34
N ASP A 114 10.37 10.39 -3.44
CA ASP A 114 11.05 9.67 -2.36
C ASP A 114 11.30 10.57 -1.16
N VAL A 115 11.78 11.80 -1.37
CA VAL A 115 11.94 12.80 -0.32
C VAL A 115 10.59 13.12 0.34
N ALA A 116 9.54 13.34 -0.44
CA ALA A 116 8.20 13.60 0.10
C ALA A 116 7.63 12.39 0.88
N THR A 117 7.99 11.17 0.49
CA THR A 117 7.60 9.94 1.19
C THR A 117 8.34 9.81 2.52
N ALA A 118 9.65 10.05 2.52
CA ALA A 118 10.47 10.05 3.72
C ALA A 118 9.96 11.08 4.74
N ASP A 119 9.67 12.31 4.31
CA ASP A 119 9.09 13.36 5.15
C ASP A 119 7.73 12.97 5.74
N ARG A 120 6.88 12.31 4.94
CA ARG A 120 5.60 11.81 5.44
C ARG A 120 5.79 10.73 6.51
N GLU A 121 6.78 9.86 6.34
CA GLU A 121 7.07 8.81 7.30
C GLU A 121 7.67 9.36 8.60
N THR A 122 8.59 10.33 8.53
CA THR A 122 9.15 10.99 9.71
C THR A 122 8.05 11.71 10.50
N MET A 123 7.16 12.43 9.82
CA MET A 123 6.01 13.07 10.46
C MET A 123 5.06 12.06 11.09
N ARG A 124 4.79 10.92 10.42
CA ARG A 124 3.95 9.85 10.98
C ARG A 124 4.58 9.22 12.22
N LYS A 125 5.90 9.03 12.24
CA LYS A 125 6.65 8.55 13.41
C LYS A 125 6.54 9.54 14.56
N ARG A 126 6.76 10.83 14.30
CA ARG A 126 6.60 11.91 15.27
C ARG A 126 5.19 11.96 15.87
N HIS A 127 4.15 11.99 15.05
CA HIS A 127 2.76 12.00 15.54
C HIS A 127 2.42 10.75 16.37
N ARG A 128 3.00 9.59 16.04
CA ARG A 128 2.82 8.38 16.85
C ARG A 128 3.46 8.55 18.22
N GLN A 129 4.69 9.08 18.29
CA GLN A 129 5.40 9.34 19.54
C GLN A 129 4.65 10.37 20.39
N GLU A 130 4.22 11.48 19.80
CA GLU A 130 3.43 12.52 20.46
C GLU A 130 2.11 11.96 20.99
N ARG A 131 1.39 11.16 20.19
CA ARG A 131 0.16 10.48 20.65
C ARG A 131 0.43 9.55 21.82
N THR A 132 1.51 8.76 21.78
CA THR A 132 1.86 7.90 22.92
C THR A 132 2.21 8.70 24.17
N ALA A 133 2.94 9.82 24.03
CA ALA A 133 3.28 10.69 25.15
C ALA A 133 2.03 11.30 25.79
N LEU A 134 1.08 11.78 24.97
CA LEU A 134 -0.21 12.30 25.45
C LEU A 134 -1.04 11.23 26.16
N LEU A 135 -1.04 9.99 25.67
CA LEU A 135 -1.75 8.89 26.33
C LEU A 135 -1.11 8.55 27.69
N VAL A 136 0.23 8.59 27.79
CA VAL A 136 0.93 8.39 29.06
C VAL A 136 0.60 9.53 30.04
N SER A 137 0.57 10.79 29.58
CA SER A 137 0.29 11.93 30.46
C SER A 137 -1.16 11.93 30.98
N GLU A 138 -2.14 11.55 30.15
CA GLU A 138 -3.56 11.58 30.52
C GLU A 138 -4.00 10.35 31.34
N TYR A 139 -3.58 9.15 30.92
CA TYR A 139 -4.06 7.88 31.50
C TYR A 139 -2.99 7.17 32.34
N GLY A 140 -1.75 7.66 32.37
CA GLY A 140 -0.64 7.00 33.05
C GLY A 140 0.02 5.87 32.23
N ALA A 141 1.26 5.55 32.57
CA ALA A 141 2.09 4.59 31.83
C ALA A 141 1.52 3.16 31.80
N GLU A 142 0.73 2.78 32.81
CA GLU A 142 0.10 1.46 32.91
C GLU A 142 -0.91 1.19 31.77
N HIS A 143 -1.64 2.23 31.33
CA HIS A 143 -2.61 2.10 30.25
C HIS A 143 -1.95 1.89 28.88
N VAL A 144 -0.79 2.50 28.64
CA VAL A 144 -0.02 2.31 27.41
C VAL A 144 0.62 0.93 27.37
N GLN A 145 1.11 0.41 28.51
CA GLN A 145 1.59 -0.97 28.60
C GLN A 145 0.46 -1.98 28.36
N ALA A 146 -0.71 -1.79 28.97
CA ALA A 146 -1.88 -2.64 28.72
C ALA A 146 -2.31 -2.64 27.23
N ALA A 147 -2.18 -1.50 26.54
CA ALA A 147 -2.47 -1.39 25.10
C ALA A 147 -1.48 -2.22 24.26
N ARG A 148 -0.19 -2.16 24.64
CA ARG A 148 0.91 -2.83 23.96
C ARG A 148 0.79 -4.36 24.05
N TYR A 149 0.24 -4.88 25.14
CA TYR A 149 -0.01 -6.31 25.34
C TYR A 149 -1.40 -6.77 24.88
N GLY A 150 -2.17 -5.92 24.19
CA GLY A 150 -3.51 -6.28 23.70
C GLY A 150 -4.51 -6.59 24.82
N MET A 151 -4.25 -6.13 26.05
CA MET A 151 -5.15 -6.38 27.17
C MET A 151 -6.45 -5.58 27.00
N ARG A 152 -7.60 -6.26 27.14
CA ARG A 152 -8.97 -5.72 27.01
C ARG A 152 -9.32 -4.55 27.95
N ARG A 153 -8.41 -4.14 28.85
CA ARG A 153 -8.57 -2.97 29.73
C ARG A 153 -8.21 -1.65 29.08
N THR A 154 -7.85 -1.64 27.80
CA THR A 154 -7.59 -0.39 27.10
C THR A 154 -8.89 0.24 26.62
N THR A 155 -9.22 1.35 27.26
CA THR A 155 -10.13 2.38 26.79
C THR A 155 -9.74 2.79 25.37
N ASN A 156 -10.24 2.09 24.34
CA ASN A 156 -10.08 2.53 22.96
C ASN A 156 -10.96 3.78 22.80
N PRO A 157 -10.36 4.98 22.65
CA PRO A 157 -11.11 6.23 22.70
C PRO A 157 -12.11 6.33 21.54
N ASP A 158 -11.77 5.83 20.35
CA ASP A 158 -12.68 5.82 19.20
C ASP A 158 -13.88 4.90 19.46
N ARG A 159 -13.62 3.72 20.06
CA ARG A 159 -14.68 2.79 20.44
C ARG A 159 -15.56 3.37 21.54
N GLN A 160 -14.98 4.00 22.56
CA GLN A 160 -15.76 4.62 23.63
C GLN A 160 -16.59 5.80 23.14
N ALA A 161 -16.03 6.64 22.27
CA ALA A 161 -16.76 7.72 21.64
C ALA A 161 -17.92 7.17 20.79
N HIS A 162 -17.69 6.10 20.04
CA HIS A 162 -18.73 5.42 19.27
C HIS A 162 -19.81 4.81 20.19
N ASP A 163 -19.43 4.07 21.22
CA ASP A 163 -20.36 3.48 22.19
C ASP A 163 -21.16 4.54 22.97
N ALA A 164 -20.54 5.68 23.28
CA ALA A 164 -21.21 6.82 23.90
C ALA A 164 -22.23 7.47 22.95
N ARG A 165 -21.89 7.64 21.67
CA ARG A 165 -22.82 8.12 20.64
C ARG A 165 -24.01 7.19 20.47
N ASN A 166 -23.77 5.88 20.40
CA ASN A 166 -24.82 4.88 20.28
C ASN A 166 -25.74 4.88 21.51
N ARG A 167 -25.16 4.95 22.72
CA ARG A 167 -25.95 5.10 23.96
C ARG A 167 -26.79 6.37 23.96
N ALA A 168 -26.23 7.49 23.53
CA ALA A 168 -26.96 8.75 23.43
C ALA A 168 -28.10 8.68 22.41
N ALA A 169 -27.89 8.00 21.27
CA ALA A 169 -28.93 7.80 20.27
C ALA A 169 -30.09 6.94 20.80
N LEU A 170 -29.77 5.83 21.50
CA LEU A 170 -30.76 4.96 22.13
C LEU A 170 -31.57 5.69 23.23
N LEU A 171 -30.91 6.51 24.05
CA LEU A 171 -31.61 7.30 25.07
C LEU A 171 -32.52 8.36 24.47
N ARG A 172 -32.15 8.94 23.31
CA ARG A 172 -33.00 9.89 22.59
C ARG A 172 -34.22 9.21 22.00
N SER A 173 -34.06 8.07 21.33
CA SER A 173 -35.21 7.31 20.79
C SER A 173 -36.16 6.87 21.89
N GLU A 174 -35.64 6.41 23.03
CA GLU A 174 -36.47 6.07 24.19
C GLU A 174 -37.21 7.30 24.75
N ALA A 175 -36.55 8.45 24.84
CA ALA A 175 -37.20 9.68 25.27
C ALA A 175 -38.32 10.11 24.30
N ASP A 176 -38.13 9.92 23.00
CA ASP A 176 -39.14 10.22 21.98
C ASP A 176 -40.32 9.25 22.03
N GLU A 177 -40.08 7.95 22.31
CA GLU A 177 -41.15 6.97 22.58
C GLU A 177 -41.97 7.34 23.82
N LEU A 178 -41.32 7.80 24.89
CA LEU A 178 -42.00 8.24 26.11
C LEU A 178 -42.82 9.51 25.89
N ARG A 179 -42.37 10.42 25.00
CA ARG A 179 -43.13 11.63 24.62
C ARG A 179 -44.37 11.33 23.77
N ALA A 180 -44.34 10.25 23.00
CA ALA A 180 -45.47 9.82 22.16
C ALA A 180 -46.58 9.12 22.96
N LEU A 181 -46.30 8.69 24.20
CA LEU A 181 -47.26 8.01 25.07
C LEU A 181 -48.06 8.99 25.94
N PRO A 182 -49.31 8.64 26.32
CA PRO A 182 -50.05 9.36 27.34
C PRO A 182 -49.29 9.40 28.67
N VAL A 183 -49.43 10.49 29.42
CA VAL A 183 -48.65 10.75 30.65
C VAL A 183 -48.76 9.62 31.69
N SER A 184 -49.94 9.00 31.82
CA SER A 184 -50.17 7.86 32.72
C SER A 184 -49.36 6.62 32.35
N ASP A 185 -49.21 6.36 31.04
CA ASP A 185 -48.55 5.17 30.53
C ASP A 185 -47.03 5.37 30.49
N ALA A 186 -46.58 6.59 30.20
CA ALA A 186 -45.18 6.98 30.31
C ALA A 186 -44.68 6.86 31.77
N ALA A 187 -45.47 7.31 32.75
CA ALA A 187 -45.14 7.19 34.18
C ALA A 187 -44.99 5.74 34.61
N ARG A 188 -45.97 4.87 34.26
CA ARG A 188 -45.92 3.44 34.55
C ARG A 188 -44.68 2.76 33.94
N ARG A 189 -44.32 3.13 32.70
CA ARG A 189 -43.16 2.55 32.01
C ARG A 189 -41.83 2.96 32.65
N ILE A 190 -41.73 4.19 33.16
CA ILE A 190 -40.56 4.67 33.92
C ILE A 190 -40.45 3.93 35.27
N GLU A 191 -41.56 3.75 35.98
CA GLU A 191 -41.59 3.03 37.27
C GLU A 191 -41.15 1.57 37.12
N VAL A 192 -41.69 0.86 36.13
CA VAL A 192 -41.29 -0.53 35.83
C VAL A 192 -39.80 -0.60 35.49
N LYS A 193 -39.28 0.34 34.68
CA LYS A 193 -37.86 0.36 34.31
C LYS A 193 -36.95 0.67 35.50
N ARG A 194 -37.37 1.55 36.41
CA ARG A 194 -36.65 1.84 37.66
C ARG A 194 -36.60 0.63 38.58
N ALA A 195 -37.72 -0.06 38.78
CA ALA A 195 -37.78 -1.26 39.61
C ALA A 195 -36.84 -2.36 39.09
N VAL A 196 -36.81 -2.59 37.77
CA VAL A 196 -35.88 -3.55 37.13
C VAL A 196 -34.41 -3.12 37.31
N GLN A 197 -34.13 -1.82 37.20
CA GLN A 197 -32.77 -1.29 37.37
C GLN A 197 -32.29 -1.42 38.82
N GLU A 198 -33.16 -1.18 39.80
CA GLU A 198 -32.86 -1.34 41.22
C GLU A 198 -32.59 -2.81 41.57
N GLN A 199 -33.44 -3.73 41.13
CA GLN A 199 -33.22 -5.18 41.31
C GLN A 199 -31.88 -5.63 40.68
N ALA A 200 -31.55 -5.13 39.48
CA ALA A 200 -30.28 -5.44 38.85
C ALA A 200 -29.07 -4.88 39.64
N ARG A 201 -29.21 -3.68 40.23
CA ARG A 201 -28.17 -3.08 41.10
C ARG A 201 -27.97 -3.87 42.38
N GLU A 202 -29.06 -4.31 43.01
CA GLU A 202 -29.02 -5.15 44.20
C GLU A 202 -28.36 -6.51 43.92
N HIS A 203 -28.75 -7.19 42.84
CA HIS A 203 -28.11 -8.43 42.41
C HIS A 203 -26.62 -8.25 42.10
N ALA A 204 -26.24 -7.16 41.44
CA ALA A 204 -24.84 -6.85 41.18
C ALA A 204 -24.05 -6.57 42.47
N ALA A 205 -24.65 -5.88 43.44
CA ALA A 205 -24.05 -5.62 44.75
C ALA A 205 -23.89 -6.91 45.57
N GLN A 206 -24.90 -7.79 45.56
CA GLN A 206 -24.83 -9.11 46.20
C GLN A 206 -23.74 -9.99 45.57
N ARG A 207 -23.64 -10.02 44.23
CA ARG A 207 -22.60 -10.77 43.53
C ARG A 207 -21.20 -10.25 43.86
N LYS A 208 -21.02 -8.93 43.98
CA LYS A 208 -19.75 -8.34 44.44
C LYS A 208 -19.40 -8.73 45.87
N ARG A 209 -20.38 -8.74 46.78
CA ARG A 209 -20.18 -9.18 48.18
C ARG A 209 -19.81 -10.67 48.25
N GLN A 210 -20.51 -11.54 47.51
CA GLN A 210 -20.19 -12.97 47.45
C GLN A 210 -18.78 -13.25 46.91
N LEU A 211 -18.34 -12.50 45.91
CA LEU A 211 -16.98 -12.60 45.39
C LEU A 211 -15.96 -12.08 46.42
N HIS A 212 -16.24 -10.99 47.13
CA HIS A 212 -15.34 -10.48 48.17
C HIS A 212 -15.22 -11.44 49.38
N ASP A 213 -16.33 -12.01 49.84
CA ASP A 213 -16.37 -12.99 50.94
C ASP A 213 -15.66 -14.31 50.58
N SER A 214 -15.72 -14.73 49.32
CA SER A 214 -15.02 -15.96 48.87
C SER A 214 -13.50 -15.78 48.75
N PHE A 215 -13.01 -14.54 48.65
CA PHE A 215 -11.58 -14.23 48.78
C PHE A 215 -11.12 -14.07 50.25
N GLU A 216 -12.01 -13.73 51.18
CA GLU A 216 -11.68 -13.63 52.61
C GLU A 216 -11.76 -14.98 53.34
N ARG A 217 -12.50 -15.95 52.80
CA ARG A 217 -12.75 -17.26 53.42
C ARG A 217 -11.78 -18.37 53.00
N ASP A 218 -10.53 -18.05 52.68
CA ASP A 218 -9.47 -19.06 52.59
C ASP A 218 -8.30 -18.79 53.56
N PRO A 219 -8.42 -19.20 54.84
CA PRO A 219 -7.28 -19.31 55.75
C PRO A 219 -6.75 -20.75 55.85
N ARG A 220 -6.95 -21.63 54.86
CA ARG A 220 -6.46 -23.02 54.94
C ARG A 220 -5.81 -23.52 53.66
N ARG A 221 -4.65 -22.95 53.34
CA ARG A 221 -3.56 -23.75 52.75
C ARG A 221 -2.68 -24.28 53.88
N SER A 222 -2.91 -25.54 54.20
CA SER A 222 -1.98 -26.39 54.93
C SER A 222 -0.58 -26.30 54.31
N ASP A 223 0.40 -25.89 55.12
CA ASP A 223 1.83 -26.07 54.85
C ASP A 223 2.15 -27.57 54.78
N PRO A 224 2.74 -28.09 53.69
CA PRO A 224 3.45 -29.35 53.76
C PRO A 224 4.91 -29.07 54.16
N SER A 225 5.24 -29.58 55.35
CA SER A 225 6.58 -29.81 55.88
C SER A 225 7.68 -29.87 54.81
N ARG A 226 8.65 -28.95 54.88
CA ARG A 226 9.96 -29.12 54.25
C ARG A 226 11.03 -29.13 55.33
N ASP A 227 11.20 -30.32 55.93
CA ASP A 227 12.43 -30.71 56.59
C ASP A 227 13.61 -30.48 55.62
N GLY A 228 14.48 -29.52 55.95
CA GLY A 228 15.80 -29.40 55.36
C GLY A 228 16.83 -30.03 56.30
N PRO A 229 17.61 -31.03 55.89
CA PRO A 229 18.67 -31.54 56.74
C PRO A 229 19.86 -30.58 56.77
N ALA A 230 20.49 -30.60 57.94
CA ALA A 230 21.53 -29.72 58.45
C ALA A 230 22.85 -29.73 57.67
N ARG A 231 23.57 -28.63 57.90
CA ARG A 231 25.03 -28.46 57.84
C ARG A 231 25.83 -29.76 58.00
N GLY A 232 26.75 -29.99 57.06
CA GLY A 232 27.91 -30.86 57.20
C GLY A 232 29.16 -30.12 56.72
N LEU A 233 30.25 -30.28 57.47
CA LEU A 233 31.60 -29.74 57.28
C LEU A 233 32.24 -30.15 55.94
#